data_AF-W5XY00-F1
#
_entry.id   AF-W5XY00-F1
#
_cell.length_a   1.000
_cell.length_b   1.000
_cell.length_c   1.000
_cell.angle_alpha   90.00
_cell.angle_beta   90.00
_cell.angle_gamma   90.00
#
_symmetry.space_group_name_H-M   'P 1'
#
loop_
_entity.id
_entity.type
_entity.pdbx_description
1 polymer ?
#
loop_
_entity_poly.entity_id
_entity_poly.type
_entity_poly.pdbx_seq_one_letter_code
_entity_poly.pdbx_strand_id
1 'polypeptide(L)'
;MARRALVVVASTRAAAGVYEDTSGKLLVEWLRGKGFDTPDAVIVADRDIPAYVAGLVDLPSVLLTTGGTGAAPDDNTVDAIAPLIDTPLPGIAHAFWAKGLESTPFAVASRAVAGFAGNCFVMTLPGSRGGCKDGIAVLDPILDSLVGLREGDACSGPAHGCCHSDAPDPDYVDAQTGLVVDAFMTDQPLEDLIADGTAATTTPAMGAVVTFNGVVRDHDGGQRVASLTYSSHPSADQVLKEVAARVSAAHPKARLWAAHRTGALAIGESAFVVVAAAAHRAHAFAAACALADAVKAEVPIWKEQELANGSTQWVGLE
;
A
#
# COMPACT_ATOMS: atom_id res chain seq x y z
N MET A 1 21.22 22.63 4.21
CA MET A 1 20.91 24.02 3.79
C MET A 1 19.42 24.25 4.02
N ALA A 2 18.97 25.49 4.23
CA ALA A 2 17.54 25.77 4.33
C ALA A 2 16.85 25.47 2.98
N ARG A 3 15.72 24.75 3.02
CA ARG A 3 14.92 24.45 1.82
C ARG A 3 14.28 25.74 1.34
N ARG A 4 14.44 26.07 0.05
CA ARG A 4 13.80 27.27 -0.53
C ARG A 4 12.37 26.98 -0.91
N ALA A 5 11.49 27.95 -0.73
CA ALA A 5 10.15 27.93 -1.32
C ALA A 5 9.84 29.26 -2.02
N LEU A 6 8.94 29.23 -2.98
CA LEU A 6 8.46 30.41 -3.71
C LEU A 6 6.94 30.40 -3.78
N VAL A 7 6.34 31.57 -3.57
CA VAL A 7 4.90 31.81 -3.78
C VAL A 7 4.72 32.84 -4.88
N VAL A 8 3.92 32.49 -5.88
CA VAL A 8 3.56 33.38 -7.01
C VAL A 8 2.08 33.66 -6.99
N VAL A 9 1.70 34.93 -6.96
CA VAL A 9 0.31 35.38 -7.00
C VAL A 9 -0.01 35.82 -8.43
N ALA A 10 -0.93 35.13 -9.08
CA ALA A 10 -1.51 35.52 -10.36
C ALA A 10 -2.72 36.43 -10.11
N SER A 11 -2.51 37.74 -10.28
CA SER A 11 -3.58 38.72 -10.18
C SER A 11 -3.20 40.05 -10.82
N THR A 12 -3.92 40.41 -11.87
CA THR A 12 -3.81 41.72 -12.55
C THR A 12 -4.13 42.88 -11.61
N ARG A 13 -5.14 42.72 -10.74
CA ARG A 13 -5.56 43.77 -9.81
C ARG A 13 -4.56 43.98 -8.67
N ALA A 14 -4.02 42.90 -8.11
CA ALA A 14 -2.97 43.02 -7.09
C ALA A 14 -1.68 43.59 -7.69
N ALA A 15 -1.29 43.16 -8.89
CA ALA A 15 -0.13 43.70 -9.60
C ALA A 15 -0.25 45.21 -9.89
N ALA A 16 -1.47 45.70 -10.13
CA ALA A 16 -1.77 47.11 -10.31
C ALA A 16 -1.92 47.90 -8.99
N GLY A 17 -1.76 47.26 -7.82
CA GLY A 17 -1.91 47.90 -6.52
C GLY A 17 -3.34 48.27 -6.13
N VAL A 18 -4.35 47.68 -6.79
CA VAL A 18 -5.77 47.96 -6.51
C VAL A 18 -6.17 47.44 -5.13
N TYR A 19 -5.56 46.34 -4.69
CA TYR A 19 -5.69 45.81 -3.34
C TYR A 19 -4.40 45.11 -2.93
N GLU A 20 -4.23 44.96 -1.62
CA GLU A 20 -3.14 44.17 -1.06
C GLU A 20 -3.47 42.68 -1.10
N ASP A 21 -2.56 41.87 -1.62
CA ASP A 21 -2.72 40.42 -1.60
C ASP A 21 -2.61 39.87 -0.17
N THR A 22 -3.58 39.03 0.20
CA THR A 22 -3.62 38.34 1.51
C THR A 22 -3.54 36.82 1.36
N SER A 23 -3.66 36.30 0.15
CA SER A 23 -3.62 34.86 -0.15
C SER A 23 -2.18 34.38 -0.24
N GLY A 24 -1.34 35.08 -1.02
CA GLY A 24 0.09 34.82 -1.09
C GLY A 24 0.78 35.04 0.25
N LYS A 25 0.43 36.12 0.98
CA LYS A 25 0.93 36.34 2.36
C LYS A 25 0.68 35.14 3.28
N LEU A 26 -0.54 34.58 3.24
CA LEU A 26 -0.90 33.41 4.04
C LEU A 26 -0.02 32.19 3.70
N LEU A 27 0.20 31.93 2.42
CA LEU A 27 1.03 30.80 1.97
C LEU A 27 2.50 30.99 2.38
N VAL A 28 3.03 32.21 2.24
CA VAL A 28 4.40 32.55 2.66
C VAL A 28 4.56 32.37 4.17
N GLU A 29 3.63 32.88 4.98
CA GLU A 29 3.67 32.72 6.44
C GLU A 29 3.66 31.25 6.85
N TRP A 30 2.81 30.44 6.20
CA TRP A 30 2.74 29.00 6.46
C TRP A 30 4.06 28.28 6.09
N LEU A 31 4.61 28.53 4.91
CA LEU A 31 5.89 27.94 4.47
C LEU A 31 7.06 28.34 5.38
N ARG A 32 7.13 29.62 5.78
CA ARG A 32 8.10 30.09 6.78
C ARG A 32 7.93 29.38 8.12
N GLY A 33 6.68 29.17 8.56
CA GLY A 33 6.35 28.41 9.76
C GLY A 33 6.83 26.95 9.72
N LYS A 34 6.91 26.35 8.52
CA LYS A 34 7.48 25.02 8.28
C LYS A 34 9.01 25.01 8.11
N GLY A 35 9.66 26.16 8.21
CA GLY A 35 11.12 26.29 8.13
C GLY A 35 11.69 26.44 6.72
N PHE A 36 10.86 26.69 5.71
CA PHE A 36 11.33 27.02 4.37
C PHE A 36 11.82 28.47 4.30
N ASP A 37 12.99 28.67 3.67
CA ASP A 37 13.46 29.99 3.28
C ASP A 37 12.58 30.50 2.11
N THR A 38 11.63 31.37 2.45
CA THR A 38 10.57 31.82 1.55
C THR A 38 10.56 33.34 1.52
N PRO A 39 10.90 34.00 0.40
CA PRO A 39 10.75 35.44 0.25
C PRO A 39 9.26 35.83 0.24
N ASP A 40 8.97 37.11 0.28
CA ASP A 40 7.60 37.58 0.11
C ASP A 40 7.05 37.17 -1.27
N ALA A 41 5.72 37.02 -1.35
CA ALA A 41 5.08 36.50 -2.54
C ALA A 41 5.33 37.43 -3.74
N VAL A 42 5.68 36.84 -4.88
CA VAL A 42 5.86 37.58 -6.13
C VAL A 42 4.50 37.74 -6.79
N ILE A 43 4.08 38.98 -7.02
CA ILE A 43 2.79 39.29 -7.63
C ILE A 43 2.99 39.54 -9.13
N VAL A 44 2.25 38.82 -9.96
CA VAL A 44 2.34 38.87 -11.42
C VAL A 44 0.93 39.05 -12.00
N ALA A 45 0.78 39.90 -13.02
CA ALA A 45 -0.49 40.04 -13.71
C ALA A 45 -0.83 38.76 -14.49
N ASP A 46 -2.11 38.42 -14.60
CA ASP A 46 -2.56 37.13 -15.16
C ASP A 46 -2.00 36.87 -16.57
N ARG A 47 -1.98 37.89 -17.42
CA ARG A 47 -1.42 37.83 -18.78
C ARG A 47 0.09 37.55 -18.84
N ASP A 48 0.82 37.87 -17.77
CA ASP A 48 2.28 37.83 -17.72
C ASP A 48 2.77 36.53 -17.04
N ILE A 49 1.86 35.73 -16.47
CA ILE A 49 2.16 34.45 -15.81
C ILE A 49 2.90 33.46 -16.72
N PRO A 50 2.49 33.21 -17.97
CA PRO A 50 3.21 32.29 -18.85
C PRO A 50 4.68 32.70 -19.06
N ALA A 51 4.93 34.00 -19.25
CA ALA A 51 6.28 34.52 -19.45
C ALA A 51 7.11 34.44 -18.15
N TYR A 52 6.50 34.75 -17.00
CA TYR A 52 7.15 34.62 -15.70
C TYR A 52 7.55 33.17 -15.40
N VAL A 53 6.63 32.23 -15.59
CA VAL A 53 6.87 30.80 -15.35
C VAL A 53 7.94 30.26 -16.30
N ALA A 54 7.92 30.62 -17.59
CA ALA A 54 8.95 30.23 -18.54
C ALA A 54 10.34 30.80 -18.21
N GLY A 55 10.40 31.93 -17.49
CA GLY A 55 11.63 32.56 -17.03
C GLY A 55 12.19 31.99 -15.72
N LEU A 56 11.46 31.10 -15.04
CA LEU A 56 11.96 30.48 -13.82
C LEU A 56 13.13 29.55 -14.14
N VAL A 57 14.29 29.90 -13.59
CA VAL A 57 15.50 29.07 -13.60
C VAL A 57 15.82 28.68 -12.15
N ASP A 58 16.39 27.50 -11.95
CA ASP A 58 16.75 27.00 -10.60
C ASP A 58 15.55 26.96 -9.63
N LEU A 59 14.60 26.07 -9.94
CA LEU A 59 13.36 25.93 -9.16
C LEU A 59 13.65 25.64 -7.67
N PRO A 60 12.84 26.18 -6.75
CA PRO A 60 12.94 25.91 -5.31
C PRO A 60 12.57 24.47 -4.95
N SER A 61 12.64 24.10 -3.67
CA SER A 61 12.08 22.82 -3.21
C SER A 61 10.54 22.80 -3.28
N VAL A 62 9.91 23.97 -3.12
CA VAL A 62 8.45 24.15 -3.17
C VAL A 62 8.07 25.41 -3.96
N LEU A 63 7.20 25.27 -4.95
CA LEU A 63 6.58 26.36 -5.70
C LEU A 63 5.06 26.28 -5.55
N LEU A 64 4.46 27.30 -4.93
CA LEU A 64 3.01 27.44 -4.86
C LEU A 64 2.58 28.63 -5.70
N THR A 65 1.52 28.46 -6.49
CA THR A 65 0.85 29.58 -7.14
C THR A 65 -0.53 29.80 -6.54
N THR A 66 -1.01 31.04 -6.52
CA THR A 66 -2.38 31.38 -6.13
C THR A 66 -3.01 32.34 -7.12
N GLY A 67 -4.18 32.00 -7.64
CA GLY A 67 -4.88 32.77 -8.68
C GLY A 67 -4.69 32.19 -10.08
N GLY A 68 -5.54 32.61 -11.02
CA GLY A 68 -5.45 32.17 -12.42
C GLY A 68 -5.79 30.69 -12.67
N THR A 69 -6.52 30.03 -11.75
CA THR A 69 -6.83 28.58 -11.82
C THR A 69 -8.28 28.27 -12.22
N GLY A 70 -9.11 29.29 -12.44
CA GLY A 70 -10.51 29.10 -12.82
C GLY A 70 -10.68 28.79 -14.31
N ALA A 71 -11.88 29.10 -14.81
CA ALA A 71 -12.28 28.93 -16.20
C ALA A 71 -12.43 30.27 -16.95
N ALA A 72 -11.97 31.38 -16.36
CA ALA A 72 -11.99 32.67 -17.04
C ALA A 72 -10.95 32.68 -18.19
N PRO A 73 -11.17 33.46 -19.27
CA PRO A 73 -10.25 33.49 -20.41
C PRO A 73 -8.81 33.92 -20.09
N ASP A 74 -8.62 34.64 -18.97
CA ASP A 74 -7.34 35.12 -18.47
C ASP A 74 -6.73 34.22 -17.38
N ASP A 75 -7.42 33.17 -16.94
CA ASP A 75 -6.90 32.19 -15.97
C ASP A 75 -5.84 31.28 -16.62
N ASN A 76 -4.59 31.75 -16.71
CA ASN A 76 -3.51 31.06 -17.43
C ASN A 76 -2.54 30.28 -16.53
N THR A 77 -2.70 30.32 -15.20
CA THR A 77 -1.73 29.76 -14.25
C THR A 77 -1.54 28.26 -14.41
N VAL A 78 -2.64 27.51 -14.56
CA VAL A 78 -2.59 26.06 -14.71
C VAL A 78 -1.92 25.68 -16.03
N ASP A 79 -2.25 26.38 -17.12
CA ASP A 79 -1.70 26.08 -18.44
C ASP A 79 -0.20 26.42 -18.53
N ALA A 80 0.26 27.41 -17.76
CA ALA A 80 1.68 27.73 -17.63
C ALA A 80 2.45 26.71 -16.77
N ILE A 81 1.84 26.22 -15.69
CA ILE A 81 2.51 25.34 -14.71
C ILE A 81 2.47 23.86 -15.11
N ALA A 82 1.34 23.37 -15.63
CA ALA A 82 1.15 21.95 -15.91
C ALA A 82 2.23 21.34 -16.83
N PRO A 83 2.74 22.03 -17.88
CA PRO A 83 3.83 21.51 -18.71
C PRO A 83 5.17 21.33 -17.99
N LEU A 84 5.38 22.00 -16.84
CA LEU A 84 6.59 21.83 -16.05
C LEU A 84 6.58 20.56 -15.19
N ILE A 85 5.41 19.99 -14.93
CA ILE A 85 5.24 18.84 -14.04
C ILE A 85 5.58 17.56 -14.80
N ASP A 86 6.73 16.94 -14.50
CA ASP A 86 7.11 15.62 -15.01
C ASP A 86 6.52 14.46 -14.21
N THR A 87 6.21 14.67 -12.93
CA THR A 87 5.59 13.66 -12.07
C THR A 87 4.29 14.18 -11.47
N PRO A 88 3.14 13.94 -12.13
CA PRO A 88 1.84 14.39 -11.63
C PRO A 88 1.44 13.68 -10.34
N LEU A 89 0.82 14.43 -9.42
CA LEU A 89 0.24 13.93 -8.16
C LEU A 89 -1.26 14.27 -8.08
N PRO A 90 -2.10 13.66 -8.95
CA PRO A 90 -3.53 14.01 -9.03
C PRO A 90 -4.30 13.75 -7.73
N GLY A 91 -3.82 12.83 -6.88
CA GLY A 91 -4.42 12.57 -5.57
C GLY A 91 -4.44 13.79 -4.64
N ILE A 92 -3.42 14.66 -4.73
CA ILE A 92 -3.37 15.91 -3.95
C ILE A 92 -4.44 16.89 -4.46
N ALA A 93 -4.61 17.00 -5.78
CA ALA A 93 -5.66 17.83 -6.37
C ALA A 93 -7.06 17.33 -5.99
N HIS A 94 -7.28 16.00 -6.01
CA HIS A 94 -8.53 15.40 -5.54
C HIS A 94 -8.81 15.68 -4.07
N ALA A 95 -7.82 15.52 -3.19
CA ALA A 95 -7.96 15.84 -1.76
C ALA A 95 -8.28 17.32 -1.55
N PHE A 96 -7.62 18.20 -2.31
CA PHE A 96 -7.90 19.64 -2.29
C PHE A 96 -9.34 19.96 -2.69
N TRP A 97 -9.84 19.41 -3.79
CA TRP A 97 -11.23 19.63 -4.21
C TRP A 97 -12.23 19.05 -3.21
N ALA A 98 -11.97 17.86 -2.67
CA ALA A 98 -12.79 17.25 -1.63
C ALA A 98 -12.87 18.15 -0.39
N LYS A 99 -11.73 18.72 0.04
CA LYS A 99 -11.67 19.65 1.16
C LYS A 99 -12.47 20.93 0.88
N GLY A 100 -12.28 21.52 -0.30
CA GLY A 100 -13.00 22.74 -0.69
C GLY A 100 -14.52 22.54 -0.82
N LEU A 101 -14.96 21.35 -1.24
CA LEU A 101 -16.38 20.98 -1.32
C LEU A 101 -17.10 21.00 0.03
N GLU A 102 -16.38 20.84 1.15
CA GLU A 102 -16.95 21.02 2.50
C GLU A 102 -17.46 22.45 2.72
N SER A 103 -16.84 23.43 2.03
CA SER A 103 -17.15 24.86 2.17
C SER A 103 -17.97 25.42 1.01
N THR A 104 -17.69 25.00 -0.23
CA THR A 104 -18.35 25.55 -1.42
C THR A 104 -18.39 24.58 -2.59
N PRO A 105 -19.55 24.42 -3.28
CA PRO A 105 -19.63 23.62 -4.50
C PRO A 105 -18.77 24.17 -5.63
N PHE A 106 -18.36 25.44 -5.59
CA PHE A 106 -17.52 26.06 -6.62
C PHE A 106 -16.05 25.58 -6.56
N ALA A 107 -15.63 24.89 -5.49
CA ALA A 107 -14.25 24.43 -5.33
C ALA A 107 -13.76 23.58 -6.51
N VAL A 108 -14.64 22.72 -7.07
CA VAL A 108 -14.33 21.83 -8.20
C VAL A 108 -14.20 22.56 -9.54
N ALA A 109 -14.57 23.85 -9.62
CA ALA A 109 -14.37 24.65 -10.83
C ALA A 109 -12.90 25.07 -11.02
N SER A 110 -12.07 24.96 -9.98
CA SER A 110 -10.63 25.22 -10.08
C SER A 110 -9.94 24.08 -10.83
N ARG A 111 -9.14 24.40 -11.84
CA ARG A 111 -8.32 23.46 -12.63
C ARG A 111 -7.01 23.07 -11.93
N ALA A 112 -6.98 23.12 -10.60
CA ALA A 112 -5.76 22.98 -9.80
C ALA A 112 -4.97 21.70 -10.14
N VAL A 113 -3.66 21.84 -10.30
CA VAL A 113 -2.72 20.72 -10.50
C VAL A 113 -1.68 20.69 -9.40
N ALA A 114 -1.16 19.51 -9.10
CA ALA A 114 -0.08 19.27 -8.16
C ALA A 114 0.86 18.19 -8.69
N GLY A 115 2.15 18.29 -8.38
CA GLY A 115 3.14 17.31 -8.81
C GLY A 115 4.58 17.78 -8.58
N PHE A 116 5.54 17.09 -9.19
CA PHE A 116 6.93 17.51 -9.20
C PHE A 116 7.38 18.00 -10.58
N ALA A 117 8.16 19.07 -10.56
CA ALA A 117 9.01 19.54 -11.65
C ALA A 117 10.48 19.35 -11.22
N GLY A 118 11.10 18.26 -11.64
CA GLY A 118 12.36 17.75 -11.09
C GLY A 118 12.23 17.46 -9.60
N ASN A 119 12.96 18.21 -8.79
CA ASN A 119 12.92 18.12 -7.33
C ASN A 119 11.99 19.17 -6.68
N CYS A 120 11.40 20.07 -7.46
CA CYS A 120 10.47 21.08 -6.98
C CYS A 120 9.07 20.49 -6.85
N PHE A 121 8.51 20.46 -5.65
CA PHE A 121 7.07 20.24 -5.49
C PHE A 121 6.32 21.49 -5.99
N VAL A 122 5.33 21.31 -6.85
CA VAL A 122 4.54 22.38 -7.44
C VAL A 122 3.06 22.15 -7.19
N MET A 123 2.33 23.18 -6.77
CA MET A 123 0.86 23.15 -6.73
C MET A 123 0.26 24.51 -7.08
N THR A 124 -0.81 24.49 -7.88
CA THR A 124 -1.60 25.68 -8.20
C THR A 124 -2.84 25.77 -7.32
N LEU A 125 -3.06 26.91 -6.66
CA LEU A 125 -4.19 27.14 -5.76
C LEU A 125 -5.10 28.27 -6.27
N PRO A 126 -6.39 28.29 -5.91
CA PRO A 126 -7.25 29.42 -6.21
C PRO A 126 -6.76 30.73 -5.58
N GLY A 127 -7.12 31.86 -6.18
CA GLY A 127 -6.75 33.20 -5.70
C GLY A 127 -7.41 33.61 -4.39
N SER A 128 -8.45 32.88 -3.94
CA SER A 128 -9.16 33.18 -2.71
C SER A 128 -8.39 32.69 -1.48
N ARG A 129 -8.45 33.47 -0.40
CA ARG A 129 -7.85 33.08 0.88
C ARG A 129 -8.43 31.76 1.43
N GLY A 130 -9.70 31.47 1.14
CA GLY A 130 -10.34 30.20 1.46
C GLY A 130 -9.69 29.02 0.72
N GLY A 131 -9.53 29.13 -0.60
CA GLY A 131 -8.87 28.09 -1.39
C GLY A 131 -7.42 27.86 -0.97
N CYS A 132 -6.70 28.91 -0.57
CA CYS A 132 -5.36 28.77 0.00
C CYS A 132 -5.37 28.00 1.34
N LYS A 133 -6.35 28.26 2.22
CA LYS A 133 -6.50 27.51 3.48
C LYS A 133 -6.81 26.03 3.24
N ASP A 134 -7.65 25.73 2.26
CA ASP A 134 -7.98 24.34 1.91
C ASP A 134 -6.73 23.63 1.35
N GLY A 135 -5.96 24.31 0.51
CA GLY A 135 -4.66 23.83 0.04
C GLY A 135 -3.68 23.56 1.17
N ILE A 136 -3.54 24.50 2.12
CA ILE A 136 -2.73 24.32 3.33
C ILE A 136 -3.21 23.10 4.11
N ALA A 137 -4.51 22.96 4.37
CA ALA A 137 -5.04 21.83 5.14
C ALA A 137 -4.71 20.47 4.52
N VAL A 138 -4.64 20.38 3.19
CA VAL A 138 -4.25 19.16 2.47
C VAL A 138 -2.74 18.94 2.49
N LEU A 139 -1.95 20.01 2.35
CA LEU A 139 -0.50 19.92 2.22
C LEU A 139 0.24 19.85 3.55
N ASP A 140 -0.27 20.46 4.60
CA ASP A 140 0.37 20.55 5.92
C ASP A 140 0.90 19.22 6.47
N PRO A 141 0.12 18.11 6.45
CA PRO A 141 0.59 16.83 6.97
C PRO A 141 1.60 16.09 6.07
N ILE A 142 1.78 16.50 4.82
CA ILE A 142 2.53 15.71 3.82
C ILE A 142 3.68 16.45 3.14
N LEU A 143 3.71 17.78 3.16
CA LEU A 143 4.67 18.57 2.37
C LEU A 143 6.13 18.25 2.70
N ASP A 144 6.49 18.11 3.98
CA ASP A 144 7.89 17.85 4.38
C ASP A 144 8.36 16.47 3.92
N SER A 145 7.49 15.47 4.04
CA SER A 145 7.74 14.10 3.56
C SER A 145 7.88 14.08 2.04
N LEU A 146 7.01 14.79 1.32
CA LEU A 146 7.06 14.88 -0.14
C LEU A 146 8.38 15.49 -0.62
N VAL A 147 8.80 16.60 -0.03
CA VAL A 147 10.08 17.24 -0.38
C VAL A 147 11.26 16.32 -0.03
N GLY A 148 11.23 15.65 1.12
CA GLY A 148 12.28 14.71 1.53
C GLY A 148 12.51 13.56 0.56
N LEU A 149 11.45 13.02 -0.07
CA LEU A 149 11.56 11.94 -1.07
C LEU A 149 12.45 12.29 -2.27
N ARG A 150 12.51 13.56 -2.66
CA ARG A 150 13.26 14.03 -3.83
C ARG A 150 14.66 14.53 -3.52
N GLU A 151 14.96 14.84 -2.26
CA GLU A 151 16.27 15.33 -1.83
C GLU A 151 17.28 14.18 -1.62
N GLY A 152 16.87 12.92 -1.82
CA GLY A 152 17.74 11.77 -1.57
C GLY A 152 17.90 11.45 -0.08
N ASP A 153 17.14 12.12 0.79
CA ASP A 153 16.88 11.67 2.15
C ASP A 153 16.02 10.40 2.06
N ALA A 154 16.70 9.29 1.81
CA ALA A 154 16.13 7.96 1.99
C ALA A 154 15.63 7.86 3.42
N CYS A 155 14.30 7.83 3.56
CA CYS A 155 13.51 7.42 4.72
C CYS A 155 14.26 7.30 6.05
N SER A 156 14.18 8.34 6.89
CA SER A 156 14.15 8.16 8.36
C SER A 156 12.74 8.41 8.93
N GLY A 157 11.71 8.31 8.10
CA GLY A 157 10.30 8.18 8.49
C GLY A 157 9.82 6.76 8.17
N PRO A 158 8.87 6.20 8.94
CA PRO A 158 8.51 4.79 8.82
C PRO A 158 8.03 4.54 7.39
N ALA A 159 8.59 3.51 6.76
CA ALA A 159 8.07 2.98 5.52
C ALA A 159 6.55 2.85 5.69
N HIS A 160 5.77 3.52 4.83
CA HIS A 160 4.36 3.23 4.70
C HIS A 160 4.22 1.83 4.12
N GLY A 161 4.39 0.85 5.00
CA GLY A 161 3.84 -0.48 4.86
C GLY A 161 2.32 -0.34 4.76
N CYS A 162 1.74 -1.19 3.92
CA CYS A 162 0.34 -1.58 3.96
C CYS A 162 -0.28 -1.33 5.33
N CYS A 163 -1.30 -0.46 5.40
CA CYS A 163 -2.18 -0.23 6.56
C CYS A 163 -2.00 -1.22 7.72
N HIS A 164 -1.04 -0.93 8.59
CA HIS A 164 -0.90 -1.52 9.90
C HIS A 164 -1.08 -0.38 10.89
N SER A 165 -2.07 -0.49 11.75
CA SER A 165 -2.11 0.32 12.96
C SER A 165 -0.87 -0.05 13.77
N ASP A 166 0.09 0.87 13.93
CA ASP A 166 1.31 0.69 14.74
C ASP A 166 1.04 0.62 16.25
N ALA A 167 -0.23 0.60 16.67
CA ALA A 167 -0.58 0.29 18.05
C ALA A 167 -0.41 -1.23 18.25
N PRO A 168 0.40 -1.67 19.24
CA PRO A 168 0.51 -3.07 19.57
C PRO A 168 -0.88 -3.62 19.93
N ASP A 169 -1.16 -4.85 19.49
CA ASP A 169 -2.39 -5.53 19.90
C ASP A 169 -2.44 -5.67 21.43
N PRO A 170 -3.62 -5.57 22.07
CA PRO A 170 -3.73 -5.74 23.52
C PRO A 170 -3.20 -7.10 23.99
N ASP A 171 -2.70 -7.18 25.23
CA ASP A 171 -2.12 -8.41 25.83
C ASP A 171 -3.03 -9.66 25.70
N TYR A 172 -4.36 -9.47 25.74
CA TYR A 172 -5.31 -10.58 25.59
C TYR A 172 -5.34 -11.17 24.17
N VAL A 173 -4.96 -10.40 23.15
CA VAL A 173 -4.81 -10.86 21.76
C VAL A 173 -3.51 -11.65 21.64
N ASP A 174 -2.41 -11.11 22.17
CA ASP A 174 -1.10 -11.74 22.13
C ASP A 174 -1.09 -13.13 22.81
N ALA A 175 -1.79 -13.27 23.94
CA ALA A 175 -1.96 -14.55 24.64
C ALA A 175 -2.70 -15.63 23.82
N GLN A 176 -3.37 -15.26 22.73
CA GLN A 176 -4.08 -16.17 21.84
C GLN A 176 -3.29 -16.51 20.57
N THR A 177 -2.09 -15.95 20.37
CA THR A 177 -1.27 -16.15 19.17
C THR A 177 0.00 -16.95 19.47
N GLY A 178 0.73 -17.37 18.44
CA GLY A 178 1.92 -18.22 18.59
C GLY A 178 1.58 -19.67 18.93
N LEU A 179 0.40 -20.13 18.51
CA LEU A 179 -0.14 -21.44 18.84
C LEU A 179 -0.27 -22.31 17.58
N VAL A 180 0.11 -23.57 17.70
CA VAL A 180 -0.32 -24.63 16.78
C VAL A 180 -1.57 -25.26 17.39
N VAL A 181 -2.71 -25.01 16.77
CA VAL A 181 -4.01 -25.56 17.17
C VAL A 181 -4.04 -27.06 16.90
N ASP A 182 -3.60 -27.47 15.71
CA ASP A 182 -3.34 -28.88 15.39
C ASP A 182 -2.43 -29.01 14.17
N ALA A 183 -1.77 -30.16 14.03
CA ALA A 183 -0.96 -30.51 12.87
C ALA A 183 -0.88 -32.03 12.74
N PHE A 184 -1.48 -32.63 11.70
CA PHE A 184 -1.57 -34.09 11.62
C PHE A 184 -1.69 -34.66 10.20
N MET A 185 -1.35 -35.95 10.07
CA MET A 185 -1.62 -36.76 8.88
C MET A 185 -2.97 -37.45 9.01
N THR A 186 -3.70 -37.60 7.90
CA THR A 186 -4.98 -38.33 7.86
C THR A 186 -5.16 -39.08 6.54
N ASP A 187 -6.09 -40.03 6.49
CA ASP A 187 -6.59 -40.66 5.26
C ASP A 187 -7.97 -40.13 4.84
N GLN A 188 -8.61 -39.34 5.71
CA GLN A 188 -9.92 -38.75 5.48
C GLN A 188 -9.86 -37.55 4.50
N PRO A 189 -10.93 -37.27 3.74
CA PRO A 189 -11.04 -36.05 2.93
C PRO A 189 -10.81 -34.78 3.75
N LEU A 190 -9.97 -33.86 3.27
CA LEU A 190 -9.65 -32.64 4.01
C LEU A 190 -10.76 -31.60 3.90
N GLU A 191 -11.54 -31.65 2.81
CA GLU A 191 -12.67 -30.77 2.53
C GLU A 191 -13.67 -30.73 3.70
N ASP A 192 -13.90 -31.90 4.32
CA ASP A 192 -14.79 -32.08 5.46
C ASP A 192 -14.19 -31.50 6.76
N LEU A 193 -12.87 -31.40 6.85
CA LEU A 193 -12.14 -30.92 8.02
C LEU A 193 -11.84 -29.42 7.99
N ILE A 194 -11.89 -28.77 6.81
CA ILE A 194 -11.55 -27.35 6.66
C ILE A 194 -12.43 -26.46 7.54
N ALA A 195 -13.73 -26.74 7.63
CA ALA A 195 -14.66 -25.94 8.42
C ALA A 195 -14.31 -26.01 9.91
N ASP A 196 -14.07 -27.21 10.43
CA ASP A 196 -13.72 -27.44 11.83
C ASP A 196 -12.33 -26.90 12.17
N GLY A 197 -11.34 -27.11 11.29
CA GLY A 197 -9.99 -26.55 11.43
C GLY A 197 -10.02 -25.02 11.41
N THR A 198 -10.85 -24.43 10.55
CA THR A 198 -11.06 -22.97 10.51
C THR A 198 -11.67 -22.48 11.82
N ALA A 199 -12.77 -23.09 12.27
CA ALA A 199 -13.45 -22.71 13.51
C ALA A 199 -12.52 -22.80 14.73
N ALA A 200 -11.73 -23.88 14.84
CA ALA A 200 -10.77 -24.08 15.94
C ALA A 200 -9.61 -23.06 15.91
N THR A 201 -9.22 -22.60 14.72
CA THR A 201 -8.11 -21.65 14.55
C THR A 201 -8.54 -20.21 14.80
N THR A 202 -9.81 -19.88 14.53
CA THR A 202 -10.36 -18.54 14.77
C THR A 202 -10.72 -18.27 16.22
N THR A 203 -10.61 -17.00 16.63
CA THR A 203 -11.18 -16.47 17.86
C THR A 203 -11.75 -15.08 17.57
N PRO A 204 -12.55 -14.48 18.48
CA PRO A 204 -13.01 -13.09 18.31
C PRO A 204 -11.88 -12.05 18.16
N ALA A 205 -10.64 -12.40 18.51
CA ALA A 205 -9.48 -11.53 18.36
C ALA A 205 -8.79 -11.64 16.97
N MET A 206 -9.15 -12.65 16.16
CA MET A 206 -8.51 -12.90 14.86
C MET A 206 -9.27 -12.14 13.76
N GLY A 207 -8.72 -11.03 13.31
CA GLY A 207 -9.29 -10.20 12.24
C GLY A 207 -9.06 -10.74 10.83
N ALA A 208 -8.18 -11.73 10.67
CA ALA A 208 -7.88 -12.35 9.38
C ALA A 208 -7.68 -13.85 9.51
N VAL A 209 -8.17 -14.57 8.50
CA VAL A 209 -8.00 -16.02 8.35
C VAL A 209 -7.58 -16.29 6.91
N VAL A 210 -6.52 -17.06 6.75
CA VAL A 210 -6.01 -17.50 5.45
C VAL A 210 -6.06 -19.02 5.43
N THR A 211 -6.78 -19.58 4.46
CA THR A 211 -6.80 -21.00 4.19
C THR A 211 -6.08 -21.26 2.87
N PHE A 212 -5.04 -22.08 2.91
CA PHE A 212 -4.31 -22.56 1.75
C PHE A 212 -4.68 -24.03 1.50
N ASN A 213 -5.04 -24.36 0.25
CA ASN A 213 -5.33 -25.71 -0.18
C ASN A 213 -4.34 -26.14 -1.26
N GLY A 214 -3.56 -27.19 -0.98
CA GLY A 214 -2.75 -27.91 -1.95
C GLY A 214 -3.63 -28.85 -2.78
N VAL A 215 -4.28 -28.30 -3.81
CA VAL A 215 -5.24 -29.02 -4.65
C VAL A 215 -4.55 -29.82 -5.75
N VAL A 216 -5.00 -31.05 -5.97
CA VAL A 216 -4.55 -31.92 -7.06
C VAL A 216 -4.97 -31.33 -8.41
N ARG A 217 -3.99 -31.18 -9.32
CA ARG A 217 -4.18 -30.67 -10.69
C ARG A 217 -4.19 -31.82 -11.70
N ASP A 218 -4.78 -31.58 -12.86
CA ASP A 218 -4.85 -32.54 -13.98
C ASP A 218 -3.56 -32.66 -14.81
N HIS A 219 -2.48 -32.00 -14.37
CA HIS A 219 -1.19 -32.02 -15.07
C HIS A 219 0.01 -31.89 -14.13
N ASP A 220 1.12 -32.53 -14.50
CA ASP A 220 2.44 -32.39 -13.89
C ASP A 220 3.53 -32.60 -14.94
N GLY A 221 4.61 -31.81 -14.91
CA GLY A 221 5.73 -31.97 -15.86
C GLY A 221 5.35 -31.90 -17.36
N GLY A 222 4.22 -31.25 -17.71
CA GLY A 222 3.71 -31.18 -19.08
C GLY A 222 2.87 -32.37 -19.54
N GLN A 223 2.57 -33.32 -18.64
CA GLN A 223 1.77 -34.51 -18.92
C GLN A 223 0.43 -34.47 -18.19
N ARG A 224 -0.61 -35.14 -18.74
CA ARG A 224 -1.91 -35.29 -18.08
C ARG A 224 -1.85 -36.36 -17.00
N VAL A 225 -2.31 -36.02 -15.81
CA VAL A 225 -2.38 -36.90 -14.63
C VAL A 225 -3.84 -37.32 -14.42
N ALA A 226 -4.08 -38.61 -14.16
CA ALA A 226 -5.43 -39.14 -13.94
C ALA A 226 -5.79 -39.21 -12.45
N SER A 227 -4.83 -39.59 -11.61
CA SER A 227 -4.97 -39.71 -10.15
C SER A 227 -3.60 -39.59 -9.49
N LEU A 228 -3.57 -39.27 -8.20
CA LEU A 228 -2.36 -39.35 -7.38
C LEU A 228 -2.64 -40.14 -6.10
N THR A 229 -1.67 -40.93 -5.69
CA THR A 229 -1.65 -41.59 -4.38
C THR A 229 -0.53 -41.00 -3.55
N TYR A 230 -0.87 -40.46 -2.39
CA TYR A 230 0.10 -39.98 -1.41
C TYR A 230 0.45 -41.07 -0.41
N SER A 231 1.74 -41.32 -0.22
CA SER A 231 2.27 -42.17 0.84
C SER A 231 3.19 -41.34 1.74
N SER A 232 3.34 -41.75 3.00
CA SER A 232 4.14 -41.00 3.97
C SER A 232 5.06 -41.92 4.76
N HIS A 233 6.18 -41.37 5.22
CA HIS A 233 7.05 -42.07 6.16
C HIS A 233 6.33 -42.21 7.51
N PRO A 234 6.59 -43.26 8.31
CA PRO A 234 6.04 -43.36 9.67
C PRO A 234 6.33 -42.16 10.58
N SER A 235 7.38 -41.37 10.28
CA SER A 235 7.71 -40.15 11.01
C SER A 235 7.01 -38.89 10.49
N ALA A 236 6.26 -38.95 9.37
CA ALA A 236 5.73 -37.75 8.71
C ALA A 236 4.81 -36.93 9.62
N ASP A 237 3.96 -37.59 10.42
CA ASP A 237 3.09 -36.92 11.39
C ASP A 237 3.88 -36.16 12.45
N GLN A 238 4.94 -36.77 12.98
CA GLN A 238 5.83 -36.13 13.95
C GLN A 238 6.59 -34.95 13.33
N VAL A 239 7.12 -35.13 12.11
CA VAL A 239 7.84 -34.05 11.40
C VAL A 239 6.90 -32.89 11.07
N LEU A 240 5.66 -33.16 10.65
CA LEU A 240 4.65 -32.11 10.41
C LEU A 240 4.38 -31.28 11.66
N LYS A 241 4.26 -31.93 12.83
CA LYS A 241 4.10 -31.24 14.13
C LYS A 241 5.31 -30.37 14.47
N GLU A 242 6.52 -30.89 14.26
CA GLU A 242 7.76 -30.15 14.50
C GLU A 242 7.90 -28.94 13.58
N VAL A 243 7.59 -29.10 12.30
CA VAL A 243 7.56 -28.01 11.30
C VAL A 243 6.54 -26.95 11.70
N ALA A 244 5.31 -27.35 12.04
CA ALA A 244 4.27 -26.42 12.46
C ALA A 244 4.68 -25.63 13.73
N ALA A 245 5.26 -26.31 14.72
CA ALA A 245 5.75 -25.67 15.94
C ALA A 245 6.85 -24.65 15.65
N ARG A 246 7.82 -25.00 14.80
CA ARG A 246 8.91 -24.12 14.39
C ARG A 246 8.40 -22.89 13.61
N VAL A 247 7.47 -23.08 12.69
CA VAL A 247 6.86 -21.97 11.94
C VAL A 247 6.05 -21.07 12.87
N SER A 248 5.28 -21.65 13.81
CA SER A 248 4.56 -20.88 14.82
C SER A 248 5.50 -20.00 15.66
N ALA A 249 6.66 -20.54 16.08
CA ALA A 249 7.67 -19.79 16.81
C ALA A 249 8.27 -18.62 16.01
N ALA A 250 8.43 -18.78 14.69
CA ALA A 250 8.88 -17.72 13.78
C ALA A 250 7.76 -16.71 13.44
N HIS A 251 6.50 -17.09 13.62
CA HIS A 251 5.31 -16.28 13.36
C HIS A 251 4.43 -16.16 14.62
N PRO A 252 4.92 -15.53 15.70
CA PRO A 252 4.28 -15.56 17.02
C PRO A 252 2.94 -14.81 17.07
N LYS A 253 2.57 -14.08 16.01
CA LYS A 253 1.30 -13.35 15.88
C LYS A 253 0.21 -14.15 15.15
N ALA A 254 0.47 -15.40 14.79
CA ALA A 254 -0.47 -16.27 14.10
C ALA A 254 -0.84 -17.51 14.93
N ARG A 255 -2.00 -18.07 14.62
CA ARG A 255 -2.48 -19.39 15.06
C ARG A 255 -2.47 -20.29 13.83
N LEU A 256 -1.97 -21.51 13.97
CA LEU A 256 -1.78 -22.42 12.84
C LEU A 256 -2.56 -23.71 13.05
N TRP A 257 -3.21 -24.19 12.00
CA TRP A 257 -3.74 -25.54 11.89
C TRP A 257 -3.31 -26.12 10.54
N ALA A 258 -2.90 -27.38 10.51
CA ALA A 258 -2.52 -28.04 9.27
C ALA A 258 -2.91 -29.51 9.23
N ALA A 259 -3.33 -29.97 8.07
CA ALA A 259 -3.59 -31.39 7.85
C ALA A 259 -3.10 -31.80 6.47
N HIS A 260 -2.49 -32.98 6.38
CA HIS A 260 -2.07 -33.57 5.12
C HIS A 260 -2.70 -34.94 4.95
N ARG A 261 -3.28 -35.17 3.77
CA ARG A 261 -3.96 -36.42 3.40
C ARG A 261 -3.00 -37.42 2.77
N THR A 262 -3.19 -38.69 3.09
CA THR A 262 -2.55 -39.84 2.44
C THR A 262 -3.61 -40.72 1.79
N GLY A 263 -3.20 -41.64 0.94
CA GLY A 263 -4.09 -42.46 0.13
C GLY A 263 -4.35 -41.89 -1.26
N ALA A 264 -5.36 -42.43 -1.94
CA ALA A 264 -5.72 -42.02 -3.30
C ALA A 264 -6.51 -40.71 -3.30
N LEU A 265 -6.12 -39.78 -4.18
CA LEU A 265 -6.78 -38.50 -4.40
C LEU A 265 -7.16 -38.31 -5.87
N ALA A 266 -8.37 -37.79 -6.08
CA ALA A 266 -8.86 -37.38 -7.39
C ALA A 266 -8.43 -35.94 -7.73
N ILE A 267 -8.52 -35.59 -9.02
CA ILE A 267 -8.31 -34.21 -9.48
C ILE A 267 -9.32 -33.28 -8.82
N GLY A 268 -8.84 -32.17 -8.27
CA GLY A 268 -9.65 -31.20 -7.53
C GLY A 268 -9.72 -31.44 -6.02
N GLU A 269 -9.24 -32.58 -5.53
CA GLU A 269 -9.16 -32.86 -4.09
C GLU A 269 -7.92 -32.22 -3.44
N SER A 270 -8.03 -31.91 -2.16
CA SER A 270 -6.99 -31.27 -1.36
C SER A 270 -6.08 -32.34 -0.74
N ALA A 271 -4.80 -32.31 -1.09
CA ALA A 271 -3.78 -33.16 -0.48
C ALA A 271 -3.27 -32.59 0.84
N PHE A 272 -3.32 -31.26 0.99
CA PHE A 272 -2.75 -30.55 2.12
C PHE A 272 -3.50 -29.25 2.35
N VAL A 273 -3.79 -28.95 3.62
CA VAL A 273 -4.46 -27.71 4.02
C VAL A 273 -3.67 -27.04 5.13
N VAL A 274 -3.55 -25.72 5.03
CA VAL A 274 -3.09 -24.85 6.11
C VAL A 274 -4.17 -23.82 6.41
N VAL A 275 -4.49 -23.65 7.68
CA VAL A 275 -5.27 -22.51 8.18
C VAL A 275 -4.37 -21.67 9.08
N ALA A 276 -4.24 -20.39 8.75
CA ALA A 276 -3.55 -19.42 9.59
C ALA A 276 -4.52 -18.29 9.98
N ALA A 277 -4.69 -18.04 11.28
CA ALA A 277 -5.48 -16.91 11.77
C ALA A 277 -4.59 -15.92 12.52
N ALA A 278 -4.82 -14.63 12.33
CA ALA A 278 -4.09 -13.56 13.03
C ALA A 278 -5.00 -12.33 13.22
N ALA A 279 -4.63 -11.45 14.15
CA ALA A 279 -5.31 -10.15 14.29
C ALA A 279 -5.22 -9.32 12.98
N HIS A 280 -4.06 -9.36 12.33
CA HIS A 280 -3.78 -8.60 11.10
C HIS A 280 -3.43 -9.51 9.93
N ARG A 281 -3.98 -9.21 8.74
CA ARG A 281 -3.86 -10.06 7.54
C ARG A 281 -2.42 -10.39 7.13
N ALA A 282 -1.47 -9.47 7.31
CA ALA A 282 -0.09 -9.70 6.90
C ALA A 282 0.55 -10.88 7.65
N HIS A 283 0.25 -11.01 8.95
CA HIS A 283 0.74 -12.13 9.76
C HIS A 283 0.11 -13.46 9.35
N ALA A 284 -1.19 -13.47 9.04
CA ALA A 284 -1.87 -14.68 8.56
C ALA A 284 -1.30 -15.16 7.21
N PHE A 285 -1.12 -14.26 6.23
CA PHE A 285 -0.52 -14.60 4.94
C PHE A 285 0.92 -15.10 5.08
N ALA A 286 1.74 -14.39 5.86
CA ALA A 286 3.14 -14.77 6.05
C ALA A 286 3.26 -16.16 6.70
N ALA A 287 2.47 -16.44 7.73
CA ALA A 287 2.52 -17.71 8.44
C ALA A 287 1.97 -18.87 7.59
N ALA A 288 0.89 -18.66 6.83
CA ALA A 288 0.35 -19.67 5.91
C ALA A 288 1.35 -20.06 4.81
N CYS A 289 2.00 -19.05 4.20
CA CYS A 289 3.03 -19.28 3.17
C CYS A 289 4.21 -20.05 3.74
N ALA A 290 4.75 -19.59 4.88
CA ALA A 290 5.90 -20.22 5.52
C ALA A 290 5.61 -21.67 5.92
N LEU A 291 4.42 -21.96 6.45
CA LEU A 291 4.05 -23.34 6.80
C LEU A 291 3.91 -24.21 5.55
N ALA A 292 3.28 -23.70 4.49
CA ALA A 292 3.10 -24.47 3.28
C ALA A 292 4.42 -24.83 2.60
N ASP A 293 5.35 -23.88 2.53
CA ASP A 293 6.69 -24.10 1.98
C ASP A 293 7.51 -25.08 2.84
N ALA A 294 7.47 -24.92 4.17
CA ALA A 294 8.22 -25.79 5.08
C ALA A 294 7.69 -27.24 5.07
N VAL A 295 6.37 -27.44 5.03
CA VAL A 295 5.80 -28.79 4.94
C VAL A 295 6.23 -29.48 3.66
N LYS A 296 6.19 -28.77 2.53
CA LYS A 296 6.61 -29.29 1.22
C LYS A 296 8.11 -29.63 1.18
N ALA A 297 8.94 -28.90 1.92
CA ALA A 297 10.38 -29.08 1.92
C ALA A 297 10.85 -30.19 2.88
N GLU A 298 10.15 -30.40 3.99
CA GLU A 298 10.70 -31.16 5.12
C GLU A 298 9.88 -32.40 5.50
N VAL A 299 8.57 -32.41 5.24
CA VAL A 299 7.73 -33.54 5.66
C VAL A 299 7.91 -34.69 4.66
N PRO A 300 8.36 -35.88 5.11
CA PRO A 300 8.69 -36.99 4.21
C PRO A 300 7.42 -37.67 3.67
N ILE A 301 6.88 -37.08 2.61
CA ILE A 301 5.67 -37.48 1.90
C ILE A 301 6.00 -37.62 0.42
N TRP A 302 5.51 -38.69 -0.19
CA TRP A 302 5.74 -39.02 -1.59
C TRP A 302 4.42 -39.06 -2.34
N LYS A 303 4.43 -38.57 -3.57
CA LYS A 303 3.31 -38.72 -4.50
C LYS A 303 3.68 -39.74 -5.57
N GLU A 304 2.84 -40.75 -5.71
CA GLU A 304 2.81 -41.65 -6.85
C GLU A 304 1.71 -41.14 -7.78
N GLN A 305 2.06 -40.79 -9.03
CA GLN A 305 1.10 -40.28 -10.00
C GLN A 305 0.91 -41.27 -11.14
N GLU A 306 -0.36 -41.55 -11.46
CA GLU A 306 -0.74 -42.36 -12.61
C GLU A 306 -1.03 -41.44 -13.80
N LEU A 307 -0.23 -41.60 -14.85
CA LEU A 307 -0.35 -40.81 -16.07
C LEU A 307 -1.45 -41.38 -16.96
N ALA A 308 -2.07 -40.53 -17.78
CA ALA A 308 -3.17 -40.94 -18.67
C ALA A 308 -2.80 -42.04 -19.70
N ASN A 309 -1.51 -42.32 -19.88
CA ASN A 309 -0.98 -43.39 -20.73
C ASN A 309 -0.75 -44.73 -19.98
N GLY A 310 -1.12 -44.81 -18.69
CA GLY A 310 -0.98 -46.00 -17.85
C GLY A 310 0.41 -46.21 -17.23
N SER A 311 1.32 -45.23 -17.33
CA SER A 311 2.63 -45.29 -16.65
C SER A 311 2.60 -44.59 -15.29
N THR A 312 3.39 -45.11 -14.35
CA THR A 312 3.46 -44.63 -12.97
C THR A 312 4.77 -43.88 -12.74
N GLN A 313 4.69 -42.71 -12.11
CA GLN A 313 5.86 -41.91 -11.75
C GLN A 313 5.84 -41.57 -10.26
N TRP A 314 7.00 -41.74 -9.61
CA TRP A 314 7.20 -41.33 -8.23
C TRP A 314 7.88 -39.96 -8.18
N VAL A 315 7.39 -39.08 -7.31
CA VAL A 315 7.95 -37.74 -7.10
C VAL A 315 8.15 -37.51 -5.60
N GLY A 316 9.33 -37.02 -5.21
CA GLY A 316 9.71 -36.72 -3.82
C GLY A 316 10.72 -37.69 -3.18
N LEU A 317 11.34 -38.60 -3.94
CA LEU A 317 12.29 -39.60 -3.42
C LEU A 317 13.77 -39.14 -3.43
N GLU A 318 14.05 -37.88 -3.80
CA GLU A 318 15.41 -37.30 -3.82
C GLU A 318 15.74 -36.51 -2.55
#